data_AF-A0A954DGT3-F1
#
_entry.id   AF-A0A954DGT3-F1
#
_cell.length_a   1.000
_cell.length_b   1.000
_cell.length_c   1.000
_cell.angle_alpha   90.00
_cell.angle_beta   90.00
_cell.angle_gamma   90.00
#
_symmetry.space_group_name_H-M   'P 1'
#
loop_
_entity.id
_entity.type
_entity.pdbx_description
1 polymer ?
#
loop_
_entity_poly.entity_id
_entity_poly.type
_entity_poly.pdbx_seq_one_letter_code
_entity_poly.pdbx_strand_id
1 'polypeptide(L)'
;MSVPSATAVRELLTALSAREQKIVLGLFAVMIRFPDRVREREWMSEQLTHLALLAGDFEADSVEHGTEEVRSFLHERSGAMEGAATALFARVAADLAPRIEVEGFTAEDAMGHALSLLVPAPPVCDNEADSRKNRNLGEQPIARVMADRSLTPNDLVRASDEQLTHKMVTRAMRGRRLTANTMDKVVRALARATGDDLTRAELFDYEP
;
A
#
# COMPACT_ATOMS: atom_id res chain seq x y z
N MET A 1 19.94 -0.35 -12.32
CA MET A 1 18.60 0.14 -12.73
C MET A 1 17.99 0.79 -11.49
N SER A 2 17.63 2.06 -11.54
CA SER A 2 16.98 2.71 -10.38
C SER A 2 15.59 2.13 -10.18
N VAL A 3 15.21 1.82 -8.94
CA VAL A 3 13.83 1.38 -8.63
C VAL A 3 12.89 2.56 -8.89
N PRO A 4 11.82 2.39 -9.69
CA PRO A 4 10.87 3.47 -9.95
C PRO A 4 10.09 3.84 -8.68
N SER A 5 9.63 5.09 -8.61
CA SER A 5 8.75 5.53 -7.52
C SER A 5 7.36 4.91 -7.68
N ALA A 6 6.60 4.82 -6.57
CA ALA A 6 5.23 4.33 -6.65
C ALA A 6 4.34 5.22 -7.53
N THR A 7 4.59 6.53 -7.55
CA THR A 7 3.89 7.48 -8.44
C THR A 7 4.20 7.21 -9.90
N ALA A 8 5.46 7.02 -10.27
CA ALA A 8 5.85 6.71 -11.65
C ALA A 8 5.24 5.38 -12.13
N VAL A 9 5.19 4.36 -11.27
CA VAL A 9 4.53 3.09 -11.62
C VAL A 9 3.03 3.29 -11.81
N ARG A 10 2.37 4.08 -10.96
CA ARG A 10 0.94 4.42 -11.14
C ARG A 10 0.69 5.12 -12.46
N GLU A 11 1.49 6.13 -12.81
CA GLU A 11 1.37 6.85 -14.08
C GLU A 11 1.52 5.92 -15.30
N LEU A 12 2.48 5.00 -15.25
CA LEU A 12 2.63 3.98 -16.30
C LEU A 12 1.39 3.09 -16.40
N LEU A 13 0.85 2.65 -15.28
CA LEU A 13 -0.33 1.77 -15.27
C LEU A 13 -1.62 2.50 -15.68
N THR A 14 -1.81 3.76 -15.30
CA THR A 14 -3.00 4.54 -15.68
C THR A 14 -2.96 5.00 -17.14
N ALA A 15 -1.77 5.05 -17.76
CA ALA A 15 -1.63 5.26 -19.20
C ALA A 15 -2.05 4.03 -20.04
N LEU A 16 -2.24 2.87 -19.41
CA LEU A 16 -2.73 1.66 -20.05
C LEU A 16 -4.24 1.55 -19.96
N SER A 17 -4.86 1.00 -21.00
CA SER A 17 -6.26 0.59 -21.00
C SER A 17 -6.51 -0.54 -19.99
N ALA A 18 -7.78 -0.73 -19.60
CA ALA A 18 -8.16 -1.82 -18.67
C ALA A 18 -7.73 -3.21 -19.18
N ARG A 19 -7.81 -3.43 -20.49
CA ARG A 19 -7.34 -4.64 -21.18
C ARG A 19 -5.84 -4.85 -20.98
N GLU A 20 -5.05 -3.82 -21.21
CA GLU A 20 -3.59 -3.87 -21.05
C GLU A 20 -3.17 -4.02 -19.60
N GLN A 21 -3.86 -3.35 -18.66
CA GLN A 21 -3.62 -3.53 -17.22
C GLN A 21 -3.83 -5.00 -16.81
N LYS A 22 -4.86 -5.67 -17.33
CA LYS A 22 -5.10 -7.10 -17.10
C LYS A 22 -3.95 -7.97 -17.62
N ILE A 23 -3.45 -7.68 -18.82
CA ILE A 23 -2.29 -8.37 -19.41
C ILE A 23 -1.03 -8.14 -18.56
N VAL A 24 -0.76 -6.90 -18.16
CA VAL A 24 0.39 -6.52 -17.33
C VAL A 24 0.34 -7.18 -15.94
N LEU A 25 -0.83 -7.25 -15.31
CA LEU A 25 -1.01 -7.98 -14.05
C LEU A 25 -0.77 -9.49 -14.22
N GLY A 26 -1.25 -10.06 -15.32
CA GLY A 26 -0.96 -11.45 -15.67
C GLY A 26 0.53 -11.69 -15.85
N LEU A 27 1.23 -10.77 -16.52
CA LEU A 27 2.67 -10.85 -16.75
C LEU A 27 3.42 -10.75 -15.44
N PHE A 28 3.04 -9.80 -14.59
CA PHE A 28 3.56 -9.68 -13.23
C PHE A 28 3.37 -10.96 -12.40
N ALA A 29 2.21 -11.63 -12.49
CA ALA A 29 1.98 -12.91 -11.82
C ALA A 29 2.98 -13.99 -12.27
N VAL A 30 3.26 -14.05 -13.58
CA VAL A 30 4.25 -14.97 -14.15
C VAL A 30 5.67 -14.59 -13.69
N MET A 31 6.00 -13.30 -13.62
CA MET A 31 7.30 -12.82 -13.15
C MET A 31 7.57 -13.18 -11.68
N ILE A 32 6.56 -13.10 -10.80
CA ILE A 32 6.71 -13.53 -9.39
C ILE A 32 7.00 -15.03 -9.31
N ARG A 33 6.41 -15.83 -10.20
CA ARG A 33 6.62 -17.28 -10.23
C ARG A 33 7.99 -17.67 -10.80
N PHE A 34 8.55 -16.86 -11.70
CA PHE A 34 9.82 -17.12 -12.37
C PHE A 34 10.74 -15.87 -12.34
N PRO A 35 11.16 -15.41 -11.15
CA PRO A 35 11.86 -14.13 -11.00
C PRO A 35 13.23 -14.10 -11.69
N ASP A 36 13.92 -15.23 -11.77
CA ASP A 36 15.24 -15.34 -12.41
C ASP A 36 15.19 -15.12 -13.92
N ARG A 37 14.02 -15.40 -14.54
CA ARG A 37 13.82 -15.32 -15.99
C ARG A 37 13.37 -13.93 -16.46
N VAL A 38 13.00 -13.03 -15.55
CA VAL A 38 12.53 -11.67 -15.88
C VAL A 38 13.51 -10.88 -16.74
N ARG A 39 14.82 -11.20 -16.66
CA ARG A 39 15.86 -10.54 -17.45
C ARG A 39 16.00 -11.10 -18.87
N GLU A 40 15.41 -12.26 -19.15
CA GLU A 40 15.41 -12.89 -20.47
C GLU A 40 14.36 -12.20 -21.36
N ARG A 41 14.81 -11.33 -22.26
CA ARG A 41 13.93 -10.54 -23.13
C ARG A 41 13.02 -11.42 -24.00
N GLU A 42 13.57 -12.49 -24.59
CA GLU A 42 12.79 -13.41 -25.43
C GLU A 42 11.68 -14.09 -24.62
N TRP A 43 12.01 -14.56 -23.41
CA TRP A 43 11.02 -15.17 -22.53
C TRP A 43 9.92 -14.19 -22.12
N MET A 44 10.27 -12.95 -21.76
CA MET A 44 9.29 -11.91 -21.42
C MET A 44 8.32 -11.64 -22.58
N SER A 45 8.84 -11.53 -23.80
CA SER A 45 8.04 -11.29 -25.00
C SER A 45 7.12 -12.48 -25.33
N GLU A 46 7.61 -13.71 -25.13
CA GLU A 46 6.81 -14.92 -25.27
C GLU A 46 5.66 -14.95 -24.25
N GLN A 47 5.94 -14.66 -22.97
CA GLN A 47 4.90 -14.64 -21.93
C GLN A 47 3.86 -13.55 -22.20
N LEU A 48 4.28 -12.37 -22.66
CA LEU A 48 3.36 -11.31 -23.05
C LEU A 48 2.45 -11.75 -24.20
N THR A 49 3.00 -12.42 -25.20
CA THR A 49 2.23 -12.95 -26.34
C THR A 49 1.17 -13.94 -25.87
N HIS A 50 1.55 -14.90 -25.00
CA HIS A 50 0.61 -15.85 -24.42
C HIS A 50 -0.50 -15.16 -23.62
N LEU A 51 -0.15 -14.16 -22.81
CA LEU A 51 -1.12 -13.44 -21.99
C LEU A 51 -2.03 -12.54 -22.81
N ALA A 52 -1.54 -11.92 -23.87
CA ALA A 52 -2.38 -11.20 -24.81
C ALA A 52 -3.41 -12.16 -25.43
N LEU A 53 -2.99 -13.33 -25.92
CA LEU A 53 -3.92 -14.31 -26.49
C LEU A 53 -4.97 -14.82 -25.47
N LEU A 54 -4.57 -15.03 -24.22
CA LEU A 54 -5.46 -15.60 -23.18
C LEU A 54 -6.37 -14.56 -22.51
N ALA A 55 -5.84 -13.38 -22.21
CA ALA A 55 -6.50 -12.38 -21.38
C ALA A 55 -6.92 -11.14 -22.17
N GLY A 56 -6.44 -11.02 -23.41
CA GLY A 56 -6.63 -9.85 -24.26
C GLY A 56 -8.02 -9.72 -24.84
N ASP A 57 -8.91 -10.71 -24.79
CA ASP A 57 -10.32 -10.50 -25.20
C ASP A 57 -10.46 -9.95 -26.64
N PHE A 58 -9.75 -10.59 -27.59
CA PHE A 58 -9.81 -10.26 -29.02
C PHE A 58 -11.09 -10.85 -29.63
N GLU A 59 -11.90 -10.03 -30.29
CA GLU A 59 -13.08 -10.46 -31.04
C GLU A 59 -12.76 -10.47 -32.53
N ALA A 60 -12.84 -11.63 -33.18
CA ALA A 60 -12.52 -11.75 -34.59
C ALA A 60 -13.54 -12.62 -35.35
N ASP A 61 -13.97 -12.11 -36.50
CA ASP A 61 -14.89 -12.81 -37.42
C ASP A 61 -14.21 -13.96 -38.18
N SER A 62 -12.88 -14.03 -38.13
CA SER A 62 -12.08 -15.11 -38.72
C SER A 62 -10.70 -15.23 -38.06
N VAL A 63 -10.05 -16.39 -38.22
CA VAL A 63 -8.71 -16.65 -37.67
C VAL A 63 -7.68 -15.66 -38.23
N GLU A 64 -7.70 -15.41 -39.54
CA GLU A 64 -6.75 -14.49 -40.18
C GLU A 64 -6.85 -13.07 -39.61
N HIS A 65 -8.07 -12.53 -39.53
CA HIS A 65 -8.31 -11.22 -38.93
C HIS A 65 -7.90 -11.16 -37.46
N GLY A 66 -8.23 -12.20 -36.67
CA GLY A 66 -7.83 -12.26 -35.26
C GLY A 66 -6.31 -12.31 -35.08
N THR A 67 -5.59 -13.05 -35.92
CA THR A 67 -4.12 -13.10 -35.84
C THR A 67 -3.46 -11.78 -36.24
N GLU A 68 -4.01 -11.06 -37.21
CA GLU A 68 -3.50 -9.74 -37.60
C GLU A 68 -3.78 -8.70 -36.52
N GLU A 69 -4.97 -8.72 -35.92
CA GLU A 69 -5.33 -7.83 -34.82
C GLU A 69 -4.39 -8.01 -33.61
N VAL A 70 -4.16 -9.26 -33.19
CA VAL A 70 -3.23 -9.57 -32.10
C VAL A 70 -1.82 -9.11 -32.43
N ARG A 71 -1.36 -9.35 -33.67
CA ARG A 71 -0.02 -8.94 -34.12
C ARG A 71 0.14 -7.41 -34.10
N SER A 72 -0.83 -6.67 -34.63
CA SER A 72 -0.81 -5.20 -34.63
C SER A 72 -0.81 -4.67 -33.20
N PHE A 73 -1.70 -5.21 -32.35
CA PHE A 73 -1.78 -4.85 -30.94
C PHE A 73 -0.44 -5.06 -30.22
N LEU A 74 0.17 -6.25 -30.36
CA LEU A 74 1.45 -6.54 -29.73
C LEU A 74 2.59 -5.69 -30.30
N HIS A 75 2.61 -5.44 -31.61
CA HIS A 75 3.62 -4.59 -32.23
C HIS A 75 3.59 -3.17 -31.66
N GLU A 76 2.40 -2.60 -31.49
CA GLU A 76 2.23 -1.23 -31.01
C GLU A 76 2.41 -1.10 -29.49
N ARG A 77 1.99 -2.11 -28.71
CA ARG A 77 1.79 -1.97 -27.27
C ARG A 77 2.75 -2.78 -26.41
N SER A 78 3.51 -3.72 -26.99
CA SER A 78 4.42 -4.60 -26.24
C SER A 78 5.42 -3.83 -25.38
N GLY A 79 6.13 -2.86 -25.95
CA GLY A 79 7.13 -2.09 -25.20
C GLY A 79 6.57 -1.35 -23.99
N ALA A 80 5.35 -0.79 -24.12
CA ALA A 80 4.68 -0.12 -23.01
C ALA A 80 4.28 -1.11 -21.91
N MET A 81 3.71 -2.27 -22.29
CA MET A 81 3.30 -3.31 -21.34
C MET A 81 4.50 -3.97 -20.63
N GLU A 82 5.58 -4.30 -21.35
CA GLU A 82 6.80 -4.87 -20.77
C GLU A 82 7.48 -3.87 -19.82
N GLY A 83 7.53 -2.59 -20.22
CA GLY A 83 8.07 -1.52 -19.38
C GLY A 83 7.27 -1.34 -18.09
N ALA A 84 5.94 -1.31 -18.19
CA ALA A 84 5.04 -1.21 -17.04
C ALA A 84 5.16 -2.43 -16.11
N ALA A 85 5.17 -3.65 -16.66
CA ALA A 85 5.32 -4.88 -15.88
C ALA A 85 6.68 -4.95 -15.16
N THR A 86 7.76 -4.56 -15.84
CA THR A 86 9.11 -4.51 -15.26
C THR A 86 9.20 -3.46 -14.14
N ALA A 87 8.63 -2.28 -14.36
CA ALA A 87 8.58 -1.22 -13.36
C ALA A 87 7.78 -1.65 -12.12
N LEU A 88 6.61 -2.27 -12.35
CA LEU A 88 5.75 -2.83 -11.31
C LEU A 88 6.49 -3.89 -10.50
N PHE A 89 7.14 -4.84 -11.17
CA PHE A 89 7.92 -5.90 -10.53
C PHE A 89 9.04 -5.34 -9.65
N ALA A 90 9.86 -4.42 -10.18
CA ALA A 90 10.94 -3.80 -9.43
C ALA A 90 10.43 -3.01 -8.22
N ARG A 91 9.30 -2.29 -8.36
CA ARG A 91 8.68 -1.54 -7.26
C ARG A 91 8.17 -2.46 -6.16
N VAL A 92 7.39 -3.49 -6.52
CA VAL A 92 6.82 -4.43 -5.55
C VAL A 92 7.93 -5.18 -4.83
N ALA A 93 8.96 -5.64 -5.55
CA ALA A 93 10.13 -6.28 -4.95
C ALA A 93 10.82 -5.34 -3.94
N ALA A 94 11.00 -4.07 -4.27
CA ALA A 94 11.60 -3.09 -3.36
C ALA A 94 10.72 -2.78 -2.13
N ASP A 95 9.40 -2.77 -2.29
CA ASP A 95 8.46 -2.56 -1.18
C ASP A 95 8.41 -3.76 -0.22
N LEU A 96 8.54 -4.98 -0.75
CA LEU A 96 8.47 -6.21 0.05
C LEU A 96 9.82 -6.69 0.55
N ALA A 97 10.94 -6.22 -0.01
CA ALA A 97 12.29 -6.60 0.40
C ALA A 97 12.52 -6.49 1.93
N PRO A 98 12.07 -5.44 2.65
CA PRO A 98 12.23 -5.35 4.10
C PRO A 98 11.50 -6.44 4.89
N ARG A 99 10.49 -7.11 4.31
CA ARG A 99 9.71 -8.18 4.97
C ARG A 99 10.40 -9.54 4.87
N ILE A 100 11.33 -9.72 3.93
CA ILE A 100 11.99 -11.00 3.64
C ILE A 100 12.71 -11.54 4.89
N GLU A 101 13.45 -10.69 5.60
CA GLU A 101 14.24 -11.12 6.76
C GLU A 101 13.41 -11.35 8.03
N VAL A 102 12.18 -10.80 8.08
CA VAL A 102 11.34 -10.82 9.28
C VAL A 102 10.29 -11.92 9.24
N GLU A 103 9.57 -12.04 8.12
CA GLU A 103 8.39 -12.91 8.00
C GLU A 103 8.23 -13.56 6.63
N GLY A 104 9.01 -13.16 5.63
CA GLY A 104 8.79 -13.55 4.24
C GLY A 104 7.55 -12.90 3.63
N PHE A 105 7.20 -13.30 2.42
CA PHE A 105 5.94 -12.91 1.78
C PHE A 105 5.49 -13.98 0.79
N THR A 106 4.19 -14.02 0.51
CA THR A 106 3.57 -14.93 -0.45
C THR A 106 3.35 -14.28 -1.82
N ALA A 107 3.07 -15.07 -2.85
CA ALA A 107 2.63 -14.53 -4.13
C ALA A 107 1.34 -13.69 -4.02
N GLU A 108 0.46 -14.03 -3.05
CA GLU A 108 -0.75 -13.27 -2.76
C GLU A 108 -0.44 -11.90 -2.18
N ASP A 109 0.53 -11.79 -1.27
CA ASP A 109 1.02 -10.49 -0.75
C ASP A 109 1.53 -9.60 -1.89
N ALA A 110 2.32 -10.18 -2.81
CA ALA A 110 2.87 -9.46 -3.95
C ALA A 110 1.78 -9.00 -4.93
N MET A 111 0.78 -9.85 -5.18
CA MET A 111 -0.37 -9.51 -6.02
C MET A 111 -1.24 -8.43 -5.38
N GLY A 112 -1.56 -8.55 -4.09
CA GLY A 112 -2.31 -7.54 -3.34
C GLY A 112 -1.62 -6.18 -3.37
N HIS A 113 -0.29 -6.17 -3.22
CA HIS A 113 0.49 -4.93 -3.32
C HIS A 113 0.48 -4.34 -4.74
N ALA A 114 0.63 -5.17 -5.77
CA ALA A 114 0.53 -4.72 -7.17
C ALA A 114 -0.85 -4.13 -7.50
N LEU A 115 -1.93 -4.76 -7.06
CA LEU A 115 -3.30 -4.25 -7.24
C LEU A 115 -3.51 -2.90 -6.54
N SER A 116 -2.88 -2.68 -5.39
CA SER A 116 -2.93 -1.38 -4.70
C SER A 116 -2.30 -0.22 -5.50
N LEU A 117 -1.44 -0.53 -6.48
CA LEU A 117 -0.81 0.43 -7.39
C LEU A 117 -1.67 0.72 -8.63
N LEU A 118 -2.77 -0.01 -8.86
CA LEU A 118 -3.73 0.33 -9.93
C LEU A 118 -4.78 1.33 -9.48
N VAL A 119 -5.03 1.42 -8.17
CA VAL A 119 -5.93 2.43 -7.62
C VAL A 119 -5.18 3.76 -7.63
N PRO A 120 -5.72 4.81 -8.28
CA PRO A 120 -5.13 6.14 -8.18
C PRO A 120 -5.01 6.48 -6.70
N ALA A 121 -3.85 7.00 -6.29
CA ALA A 121 -3.69 7.43 -4.91
C ALA A 121 -4.87 8.36 -4.58
N PRO A 122 -5.54 8.19 -3.42
CA PRO A 122 -6.57 9.15 -3.01
C PRO A 122 -5.97 10.55 -3.14
N PRO A 123 -6.75 11.54 -3.61
CA PRO A 123 -6.23 12.87 -3.90
C PRO A 123 -5.32 13.30 -2.76
N VAL A 124 -4.05 13.49 -3.12
CA VAL A 124 -3.05 13.98 -2.18
C VAL A 124 -3.54 15.39 -1.85
N CYS A 125 -4.16 15.56 -0.69
CA CYS A 125 -4.28 16.89 -0.12
C CYS A 125 -2.84 17.35 0.05
N ASP A 126 -2.46 18.40 -0.69
CA ASP A 126 -1.13 19.00 -0.67
C ASP A 126 -0.63 19.18 0.76
N ASN A 127 0.18 18.22 1.19
CA ASN A 127 1.08 18.29 2.32
C ASN A 127 2.30 17.48 1.87
N GLU A 128 3.00 18.03 0.89
CA GLU A 128 4.31 17.57 0.45
C GLU A 128 5.30 17.70 1.62
N ALA A 129 5.44 16.63 2.39
CA ALA A 129 6.71 16.16 2.92
C ALA A 129 6.53 14.74 3.48
N ASP A 130 7.13 13.80 2.76
CA ASP A 130 7.57 12.49 3.21
C ASP A 130 7.77 12.35 4.74
N SER A 131 6.86 11.65 5.44
CA SER A 131 7.04 11.23 6.84
C SER A 131 6.88 9.73 7.05
N ARG A 132 7.14 8.91 6.02
CA ARG A 132 7.38 7.47 6.25
C ARG A 132 8.65 7.23 7.08
N LYS A 133 9.44 8.27 7.33
CA LYS A 133 10.45 8.33 8.38
C LYS A 133 9.84 8.98 9.63
N ASN A 134 9.60 8.15 10.65
CA ASN A 134 9.38 8.52 12.06
C ASN A 134 8.02 9.12 12.50
N ARG A 135 6.90 8.40 12.26
CA ARG A 135 5.60 8.65 12.94
C ARG A 135 5.48 8.02 14.35
N ASN A 136 6.55 7.40 14.84
CA ASN A 136 6.61 6.76 16.14
C ASN A 136 7.46 7.64 17.06
N LEU A 137 6.80 8.40 17.93
CA LEU A 137 7.41 9.40 18.80
C LEU A 137 7.93 8.79 20.12
N GLY A 138 7.93 7.47 20.23
CA GLY A 138 8.27 6.77 21.47
C GLY A 138 7.09 6.73 22.44
N GLU A 139 7.29 6.09 23.58
CA GLU A 139 6.26 6.01 24.62
C GLU A 139 5.88 7.41 25.11
N GLN A 140 4.57 7.68 25.17
CA GLN A 140 4.04 9.00 25.51
C GLN A 140 3.74 9.13 27.00
N PRO A 141 3.69 10.35 27.57
CA PRO A 141 3.37 10.58 28.98
C PRO A 141 2.09 9.89 29.45
N ILE A 142 1.09 9.76 28.57
CA ILE A 142 -0.14 9.01 28.87
C ILE A 142 0.11 7.55 29.28
N ALA A 143 1.12 6.87 28.72
CA ALA A 143 1.40 5.48 29.06
C ALA A 143 1.82 5.35 30.53
N ARG A 144 2.68 6.26 31.01
CA ARG A 144 3.07 6.36 32.42
C ARG A 144 1.88 6.71 33.30
N VAL A 145 1.07 7.69 32.89
CA VAL A 145 -0.14 8.10 33.62
C VAL A 145 -1.13 6.93 33.78
N MET A 146 -1.31 6.12 32.74
CA MET A 146 -2.15 4.92 32.79
C MET A 146 -1.56 3.85 33.71
N ALA A 147 -0.24 3.62 33.64
CA ALA A 147 0.45 2.66 34.51
C ALA A 147 0.37 3.07 35.99
N ASP A 148 0.65 4.34 36.30
CA ASP A 148 0.62 4.89 37.66
C ASP A 148 -0.77 4.77 38.30
N ARG A 149 -1.83 4.86 37.49
CA ARG A 149 -3.23 4.72 37.92
C ARG A 149 -3.81 3.31 37.73
N SER A 150 -2.98 2.34 37.34
CA SER A 150 -3.40 0.95 37.06
C SER A 150 -4.57 0.84 36.07
N LEU A 151 -4.64 1.74 35.09
CA LEU A 151 -5.69 1.79 34.08
C LEU A 151 -5.30 1.00 32.83
N THR A 152 -6.26 0.25 32.31
CA THR A 152 -6.13 -0.43 31.02
C THR A 152 -6.79 0.38 29.90
N PRO A 153 -6.44 0.15 28.63
CA PRO A 153 -7.14 0.78 27.51
C PRO A 153 -8.65 0.49 27.49
N ASN A 154 -9.07 -0.64 28.04
CA ASN A 154 -10.49 -0.99 28.15
C ASN A 154 -11.23 -0.07 29.13
N ASP A 155 -10.57 0.39 30.19
CA ASP A 155 -11.17 1.28 31.19
C ASP A 155 -11.47 2.66 30.58
N LEU A 156 -10.57 3.19 29.76
CA LEU A 156 -10.78 4.43 29.02
C LEU A 156 -11.91 4.30 27.99
N VAL A 157 -11.98 3.16 27.28
CA VAL A 157 -13.07 2.91 26.33
C VAL A 157 -14.41 2.84 27.06
N ARG A 158 -14.47 2.23 28.25
CA ARG A 158 -15.68 2.17 29.07
C ARG A 158 -16.09 3.52 29.67
N ALA A 159 -15.12 4.39 29.98
CA ALA A 159 -15.37 5.73 30.53
C ALA A 159 -15.69 6.80 29.45
N SER A 160 -15.48 6.49 28.18
CA SER A 160 -15.70 7.41 27.06
C SER A 160 -17.17 7.40 26.61
N ASP A 161 -17.78 8.59 26.49
CA ASP A 161 -19.09 8.74 25.79
C ASP A 161 -18.93 8.91 24.28
N GLU A 162 -17.70 9.01 23.80
CA GLU A 162 -17.38 9.15 22.38
C GLU A 162 -16.92 7.81 21.80
N GLN A 163 -16.97 7.70 20.47
CA GLN A 163 -16.36 6.57 19.75
C GLN A 163 -14.83 6.59 19.94
N LEU A 164 -14.39 5.90 21.00
CA LEU A 164 -13.01 5.62 21.35
C LEU A 164 -12.81 4.10 21.32
N THR A 165 -11.74 3.63 20.69
CA THR A 165 -11.44 2.20 20.56
C THR A 165 -10.16 1.84 21.31
N HIS A 166 -10.03 0.57 21.68
CA HIS A 166 -8.80 0.02 22.28
C HIS A 166 -7.55 0.32 21.42
N LYS A 167 -7.69 0.26 20.08
CA LYS A 167 -6.62 0.59 19.14
C LYS A 167 -6.21 2.07 19.21
N MET A 168 -7.15 2.99 19.39
CA MET A 168 -6.85 4.42 19.52
C MET A 168 -6.06 4.72 20.80
N VAL A 169 -6.46 4.14 21.93
CA VAL A 169 -5.75 4.30 23.21
C VAL A 169 -4.36 3.67 23.17
N THR A 170 -4.25 2.44 22.63
CA THR A 170 -2.94 1.78 22.48
C THR A 170 -1.99 2.59 21.59
N ARG A 171 -2.52 3.25 20.55
CA ARG A 171 -1.72 4.14 19.71
C ARG A 171 -1.27 5.41 20.43
N ALA A 172 -2.11 5.97 21.29
CA ALA A 172 -1.78 7.12 22.12
C ALA A 172 -0.58 6.79 23.02
N MET A 173 -0.64 5.66 23.74
CA MET A 173 0.42 5.21 24.64
C MET A 173 1.76 5.00 23.93
N ARG A 174 1.74 4.38 22.74
CA ARG A 174 2.96 4.06 21.97
C ARG A 174 3.54 5.24 21.17
N GLY A 175 2.92 6.43 21.23
CA GLY A 175 3.38 7.62 20.48
C GLY A 175 3.25 7.55 18.98
N ARG A 176 2.25 6.82 18.48
CA ARG A 176 1.89 6.95 17.07
C ARG A 176 1.09 8.22 16.88
N ARG A 177 1.60 9.18 16.09
CA ARG A 177 0.93 10.46 15.80
C ARG A 177 -0.59 10.31 15.62
N LEU A 178 -1.33 11.02 16.46
CA LEU A 178 -2.79 11.10 16.48
C LEU A 178 -3.26 12.46 15.96
N THR A 179 -4.49 12.52 15.44
CA THR A 179 -5.13 13.80 15.12
C THR A 179 -5.57 14.50 16.41
N ALA A 180 -5.70 15.83 16.37
CA ALA A 180 -6.18 16.63 17.51
C ALA A 180 -7.48 16.09 18.12
N ASN A 181 -8.45 15.73 17.26
CA ASN A 181 -9.72 15.15 17.67
C ASN A 181 -9.55 13.81 18.42
N THR A 182 -8.58 12.99 18.01
CA THR A 182 -8.32 11.71 18.69
C THR A 182 -7.63 11.93 20.03
N MET A 183 -6.68 12.87 20.11
CA MET A 183 -6.04 13.26 21.37
C MET A 183 -7.08 13.75 22.39
N ASP A 184 -7.99 14.61 21.95
CA ASP A 184 -9.08 15.13 22.76
C ASP A 184 -9.97 14.05 23.37
N LYS A 185 -10.37 13.08 22.55
CA LYS A 185 -11.16 11.93 23.02
C LYS A 185 -10.44 11.18 24.13
N VAL A 186 -9.14 10.96 23.95
CA VAL A 186 -8.31 10.24 24.92
C VAL A 186 -8.17 11.05 26.21
N VAL A 187 -7.93 12.37 26.12
CA VAL A 187 -7.86 13.27 27.28
C VAL A 187 -9.17 13.25 28.06
N ARG A 188 -10.32 13.44 27.38
CA ARG A 188 -11.64 13.42 28.02
C ARG A 188 -11.99 12.08 28.64
N ALA A 189 -11.67 10.97 27.96
CA ALA A 189 -11.90 9.63 28.49
C ALA A 189 -11.05 9.36 29.73
N LEU A 190 -9.79 9.80 29.73
CA LEU A 190 -8.90 9.63 30.87
C LEU A 190 -9.31 10.52 32.05
N ALA A 191 -9.60 11.79 31.80
CA ALA A 191 -10.11 12.73 32.81
C ALA A 191 -11.36 12.18 33.52
N ARG A 192 -12.25 11.50 32.78
CA ARG A 192 -13.42 10.83 33.36
C ARG A 192 -13.10 9.55 34.11
N ALA A 193 -12.15 8.76 33.63
CA ALA A 193 -11.72 7.54 34.30
C ALA A 193 -11.03 7.84 35.64
N THR A 194 -10.36 8.99 35.76
CA THR A 194 -9.58 9.36 36.95
C THR A 194 -10.25 10.42 37.83
N GLY A 195 -11.16 11.21 37.26
CA GLY A 195 -11.74 12.40 37.92
C GLY A 195 -10.81 13.62 37.91
N ASP A 196 -9.71 13.59 37.15
CA ASP A 196 -8.72 14.67 37.09
C ASP A 196 -8.93 15.56 35.86
N ASP A 197 -8.69 16.87 36.00
CA ASP A 197 -8.63 17.79 34.87
C ASP A 197 -7.25 17.71 34.18
N LEU A 198 -7.13 16.76 33.26
CA LEU A 198 -5.92 16.55 32.46
C LEU A 198 -5.98 17.32 31.13
N THR A 199 -4.83 17.84 30.71
CA THR A 199 -4.67 18.58 29.46
C THR A 199 -3.86 17.79 28.44
N ARG A 200 -3.93 18.17 27.16
CA ARG A 200 -3.15 17.51 26.10
C ARG A 200 -1.64 17.54 26.36
N ALA A 201 -1.13 18.66 26.88
CA ALA A 201 0.30 18.86 27.14
C ALA A 201 0.84 17.93 28.24
N GLU A 202 -0.02 17.43 29.12
CA GLU A 202 0.36 16.46 30.16
C GLU A 202 0.36 15.02 29.67
N LEU A 203 -0.31 14.75 28.55
CA LEU A 203 -0.52 13.40 28.02
C LEU A 203 0.30 13.11 26.76
N PHE A 204 0.71 14.15 26.03
CA PHE A 204 1.44 14.06 24.77
C PHE A 204 2.62 15.02 24.76
N ASP A 205 3.77 14.56 24.27
CA ASP A 205 4.99 15.36 24.10
C ASP A 205 5.07 16.07 22.73
N TYR A 206 3.98 16.02 21.96
CA TYR A 206 3.91 16.55 20.61
C TYR A 206 2.57 17.23 20.32
N GLU A 207 2.61 18.18 19.40
CA GLU A 207 1.42 18.84 18.87
C GLU A 207 0.79 18.03 17.71
N PRO A 208 -0.55 18.03 17.60
CA PRO A 208 -1.30 17.23 16.62
C PRO A 208 -1.03 17.57 15.15
#